data_AF-A0A4D6FF82-F1
#
_entry.id   AF-A0A4D6FF82-F1
#
_cell.length_a   1.000
_cell.length_b   1.000
_cell.length_c   1.000
_cell.angle_alpha   90.00
_cell.angle_beta   90.00
_cell.angle_gamma   90.00
#
_symmetry.space_group_name_H-M   'P 1'
#
loop_
_entity.id
_entity.type
_entity.pdbx_description
1 polymer ?
#
loop_
_entity_poly.entity_id
_entity_poly.type
_entity_poly.pdbx_seq_one_letter_code
_entity_poly.pdbx_strand_id
1 'polypeptide(L)'
;MIVFAISILRALTNGLVDLGFNYSVNQFSNEVVEISGCLCTLLKISGSTTINKSNKGSFVLLPHVGHFQLAGSDITRSKFKELLSSISGVYVWTHIKTNNQYVGSSKNLASRLVDYLRTTYHQGQLKRAQSGTLAISRAMVKYPVLAEQWTLDIYPCTDYLALEDFCLVQFLCSLNIRRTATPGPYNPNTLPINQGENNPNFGKLGSVSAHWGGNHSEEQRANWSVARSNSYYIYSIISKKLVAGPLLGLKGLSEHFNLTLRKAESIAYSGSIFLDQFIITKSPFSKSELELQIARSKLVTGSNWINLPLYVYNNEGTILLAKFSSVKEYFSLYSPSKLILQRLLALNLPWNNYLFSLSYIESADNSLDPNNSVQFIGAPIKKGHAVLPIYGFNPDSGSYKVWPSVRACLVELKGSPAINPATLLLRLKHNELYEGYYLSTSPFD
;
A
#
# COMPACT_ATOMS: atom_id res chain seq x y z
N MET A 1 -4.87 27.93 46.73
CA MET A 1 -4.56 28.21 45.31
C MET A 1 -5.72 27.89 44.35
N ILE A 2 -6.41 26.75 44.47
CA ILE A 2 -7.57 26.41 43.61
C ILE A 2 -8.82 27.27 43.89
N VAL A 3 -9.03 27.71 45.14
CA VAL A 3 -10.14 28.61 45.52
C VAL A 3 -9.96 30.04 44.95
N PHE A 4 -8.73 30.44 44.65
CA PHE A 4 -8.41 31.76 44.09
C PHE A 4 -8.73 31.84 42.59
N ALA A 5 -8.53 30.73 41.85
CA ALA A 5 -8.84 30.66 40.42
C ALA A 5 -10.35 30.64 40.11
N ILE A 6 -11.17 30.05 40.99
CA ILE A 6 -12.63 30.02 40.84
C ILE A 6 -13.24 31.41 41.09
N SER A 7 -12.63 32.21 41.96
CA SER A 7 -13.09 33.57 42.26
C SER A 7 -12.81 34.55 41.10
N ILE A 8 -11.70 34.37 40.37
CA ILE A 8 -11.36 35.16 39.17
C ILE A 8 -12.30 34.80 38.00
N LEU A 9 -12.65 33.53 37.81
CA LEU A 9 -13.60 33.12 36.76
C LEU A 9 -15.02 33.63 37.00
N ARG A 10 -15.46 33.70 38.27
CA ARG A 10 -16.76 34.30 38.66
C ARG A 10 -16.77 35.82 38.49
N ALA A 11 -15.66 36.50 38.77
CA ALA A 11 -15.55 37.94 38.52
C ALA A 11 -15.58 38.29 37.02
N LEU A 12 -14.97 37.45 36.17
CA LEU A 12 -14.96 37.63 34.71
C LEU A 12 -16.32 37.32 34.04
N THR A 13 -17.11 36.40 34.61
CA THR A 13 -18.45 36.09 34.10
C THR A 13 -19.50 37.11 34.53
N ASN A 14 -19.36 37.69 35.72
CA ASN A 14 -20.26 38.76 36.16
C ASN A 14 -19.94 40.12 35.52
N GLY A 15 -18.68 40.38 35.15
CA GLY A 15 -18.29 41.61 34.44
C GLY A 15 -18.75 41.71 32.98
N LEU A 16 -19.22 40.61 32.37
CA LEU A 16 -19.73 40.59 30.99
C LEU A 16 -21.25 40.81 30.89
N VAL A 17 -21.97 40.78 32.02
CA VAL A 17 -23.42 41.06 32.07
C VAL A 17 -23.69 42.57 32.04
N ASP A 18 -22.74 43.40 32.49
CA ASP A 18 -22.83 44.88 32.43
C ASP A 18 -22.56 45.48 31.03
N LEU A 19 -22.28 44.65 30.01
CA LEU A 19 -22.02 45.08 28.63
C LEU A 19 -23.20 44.88 27.66
N GLY A 20 -24.40 44.57 28.17
CA GLY A 20 -25.65 44.77 27.42
C GLY A 20 -25.91 43.83 26.23
N PHE A 21 -25.27 42.66 26.14
CA PHE A 21 -25.58 41.69 25.08
C PHE A 21 -26.64 40.68 25.53
N ASN A 22 -27.89 40.90 25.10
CA ASN A 22 -28.97 39.92 25.16
C ASN A 22 -28.90 38.99 23.93
N TYR A 23 -28.74 37.68 24.14
CA TYR A 23 -29.03 36.67 23.12
C TYR A 23 -30.20 35.79 23.54
N SER A 24 -31.31 35.91 22.83
CA SER A 24 -32.44 34.98 22.90
C SER A 24 -32.15 33.73 22.07
N VAL A 25 -32.24 32.56 22.69
CA VAL A 25 -32.21 31.27 21.99
C VAL A 25 -33.60 31.00 21.43
N ASN A 26 -33.79 31.15 20.12
CA ASN A 26 -34.81 30.44 19.33
C ASN A 26 -34.56 30.64 17.83
N GLN A 27 -34.72 29.56 17.06
CA GLN A 27 -34.56 29.38 15.61
C GLN A 27 -33.15 29.04 15.10
N PHE A 28 -32.89 27.73 14.97
CA PHE A 28 -31.99 27.22 13.93
C PHE A 28 -32.84 26.54 12.85
N SER A 29 -32.83 27.14 11.67
CA SER A 29 -33.29 26.56 10.41
C SER A 29 -32.29 25.53 9.89
N ASN A 30 -32.81 24.56 9.15
CA ASN A 30 -32.14 23.43 8.50
C ASN A 30 -30.83 23.80 7.77
N GLU A 31 -29.71 23.29 8.26
CA GLU A 31 -28.61 22.81 7.42
C GLU A 31 -28.23 21.40 7.87
N VAL A 32 -28.51 20.43 7.00
CA VAL A 32 -28.11 19.03 7.16
C VAL A 32 -26.61 18.95 6.89
N VAL A 33 -25.81 19.00 7.94
CA VAL A 33 -24.46 18.42 7.92
C VAL A 33 -24.61 17.00 8.46
N GLU A 34 -24.69 16.05 7.53
CA GLU A 34 -24.71 14.62 7.84
C GLU A 34 -23.31 14.20 8.34
N ILE A 35 -23.01 14.45 9.60
CA ILE A 35 -21.91 13.79 10.31
C ILE A 35 -22.45 12.43 10.77
N SER A 36 -22.20 11.42 9.94
CA SER A 36 -22.37 10.00 10.28
C SER A 36 -21.80 9.73 11.68
N GLY A 37 -22.67 9.26 12.57
CA GLY A 37 -22.47 9.27 14.01
C GLY A 37 -21.45 8.27 14.52
N CYS A 38 -20.73 8.69 15.55
CA CYS A 38 -20.26 7.79 16.60
C CYS A 38 -20.61 8.43 17.95
N LEU A 39 -21.39 7.69 18.73
CA LEU A 39 -21.88 8.03 20.05
C LEU A 39 -20.69 8.07 21.04
N CYS A 40 -20.06 9.24 21.21
CA CYS A 40 -19.08 9.44 22.26
C CYS A 40 -19.80 9.68 23.60
N THR A 41 -20.04 8.61 24.36
CA THR A 41 -20.35 8.72 25.79
C THR A 41 -19.09 9.25 26.49
N LEU A 42 -19.15 10.47 27.01
CA LEU A 42 -18.11 11.08 27.85
C LEU A 42 -17.84 10.20 29.09
N LEU A 43 -16.72 9.48 29.10
CA LEU A 43 -16.16 8.85 30.29
C LEU A 43 -14.96 9.67 30.76
N LYS A 44 -15.11 10.27 31.95
CA LYS A 44 -14.11 11.08 32.63
C LYS A 44 -13.04 10.16 33.20
N ILE A 45 -11.95 9.93 32.46
CA ILE A 45 -10.74 9.28 32.97
C ILE A 45 -9.69 10.38 33.16
N SER A 46 -9.28 10.60 34.41
CA SER A 46 -8.30 11.62 34.80
C SER A 46 -6.89 11.21 34.35
N GLY A 47 -6.47 11.69 33.20
CA GLY A 47 -5.06 11.78 32.81
C GLY A 47 -4.80 13.17 32.24
N SER A 48 -3.93 13.95 32.87
CA SER A 48 -3.58 15.28 32.36
C SER A 48 -2.69 15.13 31.12
N THR A 49 -3.19 15.50 29.94
CA THR A 49 -2.37 15.58 28.73
C THR A 49 -1.85 17.00 28.57
N THR A 50 -0.56 17.22 28.82
CA THR A 50 0.12 18.47 28.46
C THR A 50 0.58 18.37 27.01
N ILE A 51 -0.07 19.10 26.09
CA ILE A 51 0.30 19.12 24.67
C ILE A 51 1.38 20.18 24.47
N ASN A 52 2.63 19.75 24.20
CA ASN A 52 3.70 20.64 23.77
C ASN A 52 3.50 21.02 22.29
N LYS A 53 3.25 22.30 22.02
CA LYS A 53 3.11 22.87 20.67
C LYS A 53 4.50 23.08 20.04
N SER A 54 5.01 22.10 19.31
CA SER A 54 6.05 22.35 18.29
C SER A 54 6.07 21.24 17.23
N ASN A 55 5.19 21.36 16.22
CA ASN A 55 5.45 21.08 14.80
C ASN A 55 4.12 21.03 14.04
N LYS A 56 3.95 21.95 13.07
CA LYS A 56 2.78 22.04 12.19
C LYS A 56 2.88 20.99 11.08
N GLY A 57 2.49 19.75 11.38
CA GLY A 57 2.07 18.76 10.40
C GLY A 57 0.58 18.48 10.60
N SER A 58 -0.17 18.37 9.51
CA SER A 58 -1.60 18.01 9.56
C SER A 58 -1.75 16.56 10.02
N PHE A 59 -1.90 16.33 11.33
CA PHE A 59 -2.16 14.99 11.86
C PHE A 59 -3.62 14.62 11.62
N VAL A 60 -3.86 13.49 10.96
CA VAL A 60 -5.18 12.84 10.95
C VAL A 60 -5.44 12.38 12.39
N LEU A 61 -6.36 13.04 13.09
CA LEU A 61 -6.80 12.61 14.41
C LEU A 61 -7.64 11.34 14.25
N LEU A 62 -7.05 10.20 14.58
CA LEU A 62 -7.78 8.94 14.66
C LEU A 62 -8.76 8.99 15.85
N PRO A 63 -9.95 8.37 15.75
CA PRO A 63 -10.82 8.19 16.90
C PRO A 63 -10.09 7.34 17.95
N HIS A 64 -9.68 7.99 19.04
CA HIS A 64 -8.90 7.42 20.14
C HIS A 64 -9.81 7.30 21.36
N VAL A 65 -10.07 6.06 21.81
CA VAL A 65 -10.94 5.84 22.97
C VAL A 65 -10.20 5.93 24.30
N GLY A 66 -8.88 5.82 24.28
CA GLY A 66 -8.09 6.10 25.46
C GLY A 66 -6.66 5.62 25.35
N HIS A 67 -5.80 6.32 26.10
CA HIS A 67 -4.46 5.90 26.43
C HIS A 67 -4.51 5.26 27.82
N PHE A 68 -4.18 3.99 27.91
CA PHE A 68 -4.17 3.24 29.16
C PHE A 68 -2.74 2.98 29.58
N GLN A 69 -2.31 3.62 30.67
CA GLN A 69 -1.14 3.16 31.41
C GLN A 69 -1.61 2.08 32.37
N LEU A 70 -1.10 0.87 32.20
CA LEU A 70 -1.48 -0.29 33.02
C LEU A 70 -0.71 -0.24 34.35
N ALA A 71 -0.94 0.81 35.13
CA ALA A 71 -0.42 0.96 36.48
C ALA A 71 -1.55 0.74 37.50
N GLY A 72 -1.28 -0.07 38.53
CA GLY A 72 -2.21 -0.32 39.62
C GLY A 72 -3.47 -1.13 39.24
N SER A 73 -4.22 -1.50 40.28
CA SER A 73 -5.40 -2.39 40.32
C SER A 73 -6.58 -2.04 39.39
N ASP A 74 -6.52 -0.96 38.64
CA ASP A 74 -7.72 -0.31 38.08
C ASP A 74 -8.12 -0.81 36.70
N ILE A 75 -7.30 -1.67 36.06
CA ILE A 75 -7.64 -2.32 34.80
C ILE A 75 -7.73 -3.83 35.03
N THR A 76 -8.91 -4.25 35.45
CA THR A 76 -9.26 -5.66 35.63
C THR A 76 -9.83 -6.25 34.34
N ARG A 77 -9.81 -7.59 34.24
CA ARG A 77 -10.46 -8.30 33.13
C ARG A 77 -11.95 -7.96 33.01
N SER A 78 -12.63 -7.70 34.13
CA SER A 78 -14.03 -7.29 34.13
C SER A 78 -14.21 -5.92 33.48
N LYS A 79 -13.33 -4.96 33.77
CA LYS A 79 -13.38 -3.62 33.18
C LYS A 79 -13.14 -3.61 31.67
N PHE A 80 -12.20 -4.41 31.16
CA PHE A 80 -12.05 -4.55 29.70
C PHE A 80 -13.28 -5.18 29.04
N LYS A 81 -13.89 -6.17 29.68
CA LYS A 81 -15.14 -6.77 29.18
C LYS A 81 -16.27 -5.75 29.17
N GLU A 82 -16.43 -4.97 30.23
CA GLU A 82 -17.46 -3.93 30.31
C GLU A 82 -17.28 -2.85 29.23
N LEU A 83 -16.07 -2.30 29.10
CA LEU A 83 -15.80 -1.15 28.23
C LEU A 83 -15.71 -1.51 26.75
N LEU A 84 -15.26 -2.72 26.41
CA LEU A 84 -14.89 -3.09 25.04
C LEU A 84 -15.68 -4.29 24.50
N SER A 85 -16.74 -4.72 25.19
CA SER A 85 -17.60 -5.82 24.71
C SER A 85 -18.16 -5.48 23.34
N SER A 86 -18.06 -6.43 22.40
CA SER A 86 -18.58 -6.27 21.04
C SER A 86 -17.96 -5.12 20.23
N ILE A 87 -16.90 -4.48 20.71
CA ILE A 87 -16.18 -3.44 19.97
C ILE A 87 -15.07 -4.08 19.14
N SER A 88 -15.07 -3.82 17.83
CA SER A 88 -13.95 -4.12 16.96
C SER A 88 -12.97 -2.95 16.89
N GLY A 89 -11.70 -3.20 16.67
CA GLY A 89 -10.71 -2.13 16.53
C GLY A 89 -9.27 -2.60 16.56
N VAL A 90 -8.39 -1.62 16.68
CA VAL A 90 -6.93 -1.76 16.72
C VAL A 90 -6.43 -1.37 18.10
N TYR A 91 -5.36 -2.02 18.52
CA TYR A 91 -4.69 -1.72 19.77
C TYR A 91 -3.18 -1.68 19.57
N VAL A 92 -2.50 -0.80 20.30
CA VAL A 92 -1.06 -0.60 20.23
C VAL A 92 -0.48 -0.73 21.63
N TRP A 93 0.36 -1.75 21.82
CA TRP A 93 1.12 -1.97 23.04
C TRP A 93 2.49 -1.30 22.89
N THR A 94 2.86 -0.43 23.81
CA THR A 94 4.20 0.19 23.83
C THR A 94 4.91 -0.15 25.14
N HIS A 95 6.07 -0.78 25.05
CA HIS A 95 6.89 -1.06 26.22
C HIS A 95 7.59 0.24 26.68
N ILE A 96 7.32 0.70 27.89
CA ILE A 96 7.70 2.03 28.38
C ILE A 96 9.22 2.23 28.34
N LYS A 97 10.00 1.23 28.77
CA LYS A 97 11.46 1.37 28.88
C LYS A 97 12.18 1.34 27.53
N THR A 98 11.72 0.51 26.59
CA THR A 98 12.43 0.31 25.30
C THR A 98 11.76 1.01 24.13
N ASN A 99 10.58 1.61 24.35
CA ASN A 99 9.72 2.15 23.31
C ASN A 99 9.39 1.15 22.18
N ASN A 100 9.44 -0.15 22.48
CA ASN A 100 9.13 -1.18 21.49
C ASN A 100 7.62 -1.32 21.36
N GLN A 101 7.12 -1.32 20.13
CA GLN A 101 5.69 -1.29 19.85
C GLN A 101 5.19 -2.59 19.24
N TYR A 102 3.98 -3.00 19.62
CA TYR A 102 3.20 -4.04 18.98
C TYR A 102 1.81 -3.53 18.61
N VAL A 103 1.45 -3.63 17.34
CA VAL A 103 0.12 -3.33 16.83
C VAL A 103 -0.64 -4.64 16.64
N GLY A 104 -1.90 -4.69 17.07
CA GLY A 104 -2.78 -5.80 16.74
C GLY A 104 -4.21 -5.33 16.54
N SER A 105 -5.03 -6.20 15.96
CA SER A 105 -6.45 -5.91 15.75
C SER A 105 -7.36 -7.06 16.18
N SER A 106 -8.64 -6.75 16.38
CA SER A 106 -9.65 -7.74 16.74
C SER A 106 -11.06 -7.30 16.35
N LYS A 107 -11.89 -8.27 15.96
CA LYS A 107 -13.35 -8.10 15.88
C LYS A 107 -13.99 -7.90 17.26
N ASN A 108 -13.33 -8.38 18.31
CA ASN A 108 -13.75 -8.22 19.70
C ASN A 108 -12.52 -7.87 20.55
N LEU A 109 -12.36 -6.57 20.82
CA LEU A 109 -11.24 -6.01 21.58
C LEU A 109 -11.21 -6.54 23.01
N ALA A 110 -12.36 -6.61 23.70
CA ALA A 110 -12.45 -7.14 25.06
C ALA A 110 -11.85 -8.55 25.17
N SER A 111 -12.31 -9.47 24.32
CA SER A 111 -11.84 -10.87 24.31
C SER A 111 -10.33 -10.94 24.08
N ARG A 112 -9.85 -10.20 23.08
CA ARG A 112 -8.43 -10.20 22.70
C ARG A 112 -7.52 -9.61 23.78
N LEU A 113 -7.89 -8.46 24.35
CA LEU A 113 -7.07 -7.78 25.35
C LEU A 113 -7.04 -8.54 26.68
N VAL A 114 -8.14 -9.20 27.05
CA VAL A 114 -8.18 -10.09 28.22
C VAL A 114 -7.20 -11.27 28.07
N ASP A 115 -7.00 -11.80 26.87
CA ASP A 115 -6.00 -12.84 26.62
C ASP A 115 -4.57 -12.33 26.89
N TYR A 116 -4.24 -11.10 26.51
CA TYR A 116 -2.92 -10.51 26.80
C TYR A 116 -2.66 -10.35 28.31
N LEU A 117 -3.71 -10.24 29.13
CA LEU A 117 -3.61 -10.22 30.61
C LEU A 117 -3.43 -11.61 31.25
N ARG A 118 -3.36 -12.69 30.46
CA ARG A 118 -3.20 -14.05 30.96
C ARG A 118 -1.79 -14.57 30.69
N THR A 119 -1.00 -14.78 31.73
CA THR A 119 0.32 -15.43 31.59
C THR A 119 0.21 -16.80 30.92
N THR A 120 -0.84 -17.57 31.24
CA THR A 120 -1.11 -18.89 30.64
C THR A 120 -1.42 -18.81 29.15
N TYR A 121 -2.01 -17.71 28.66
CA TYR A 121 -2.22 -17.48 27.24
C TYR A 121 -0.87 -17.34 26.53
N HIS A 122 0.04 -16.48 27.05
CA HIS A 122 1.36 -16.31 26.45
C HIS A 122 2.18 -17.59 26.48
N GLN A 123 2.16 -18.33 27.59
CA GLN A 123 2.84 -19.62 27.69
C GLN A 123 2.27 -20.63 26.69
N GLY A 124 0.94 -20.71 26.55
CA GLY A 124 0.29 -21.57 25.55
C GLY A 124 0.57 -21.16 24.12
N GLN A 125 0.72 -19.87 23.85
CA GLN A 125 1.14 -19.33 22.56
C GLN A 125 2.59 -19.70 22.24
N LEU A 126 3.50 -19.54 23.21
CA LEU A 126 4.92 -19.91 23.06
C LEU A 126 5.11 -21.42 22.89
N LYS A 127 4.30 -22.25 23.55
CA LYS A 127 4.31 -23.71 23.35
C LYS A 127 3.84 -24.14 21.95
N ARG A 128 2.88 -23.41 21.37
CA ARG A 128 2.33 -23.69 20.02
C ARG A 128 3.23 -23.19 18.90
N ALA A 129 3.96 -22.10 19.12
CA ALA A 129 4.84 -21.53 18.12
C ALA A 129 6.19 -22.28 18.08
N GLN A 130 6.39 -23.13 17.07
CA GLN A 130 7.64 -23.89 16.90
C GLN A 130 8.87 -23.04 16.50
N SER A 131 8.70 -21.75 16.16
CA SER A 131 9.81 -20.93 15.70
C SER A 131 9.53 -19.44 15.90
N GLY A 132 9.99 -18.86 17.01
CA GLY A 132 10.31 -17.42 17.15
C GLY A 132 9.23 -16.36 16.84
N THR A 133 8.06 -16.69 16.31
CA THR A 133 7.14 -15.81 15.57
C THR A 133 6.24 -14.95 16.46
N LEU A 134 6.30 -15.14 17.78
CA LEU A 134 5.48 -14.43 18.75
C LEU A 134 6.31 -13.51 19.65
N ALA A 135 6.98 -12.51 19.05
CA ALA A 135 7.79 -11.54 19.79
C ALA A 135 7.01 -10.85 20.91
N ILE A 136 5.75 -10.48 20.67
CA ILE A 136 4.92 -9.88 21.73
C ILE A 136 4.71 -10.80 22.92
N SER A 137 4.43 -12.09 22.72
CA SER A 137 4.24 -13.04 23.83
C SER A 137 5.55 -13.29 24.58
N ARG A 138 6.70 -13.30 23.89
CA ARG A 138 8.02 -13.35 24.56
C ARG A 138 8.26 -12.09 25.39
N ALA A 139 7.97 -10.93 24.82
CA ALA A 139 8.12 -9.66 25.51
C ALA A 139 7.21 -9.58 26.74
N MET A 140 5.95 -10.01 26.65
CA MET A 140 5.02 -9.98 27.78
C MET A 140 5.27 -11.04 28.86
N VAL A 141 5.98 -12.13 28.54
CA VAL A 141 6.48 -13.07 29.56
C VAL A 141 7.71 -12.49 30.26
N LYS A 142 8.63 -11.86 29.51
CA LYS A 142 9.83 -11.23 30.06
C LYS A 142 9.50 -9.97 30.89
N TYR A 143 8.52 -9.21 30.44
CA TYR A 143 8.05 -7.94 31.00
C TYR A 143 6.56 -8.07 31.28
N PRO A 144 6.16 -8.62 32.43
CA PRO A 144 4.76 -8.89 32.74
C PRO A 144 3.89 -7.64 32.60
N VAL A 145 2.74 -7.79 31.94
CA VAL A 145 1.81 -6.69 31.65
C VAL A 145 1.35 -5.96 32.92
N LEU A 146 1.17 -6.71 34.02
CA LEU A 146 0.75 -6.19 35.31
C LEU A 146 1.87 -5.51 36.12
N ALA A 147 3.11 -5.49 35.61
CA ALA A 147 4.25 -4.85 36.25
C ALA A 147 4.46 -3.39 35.78
N GLU A 148 3.43 -2.75 35.23
CA GLU A 148 3.42 -1.34 34.80
C GLU A 148 4.46 -0.99 33.73
N GLN A 149 4.88 -1.97 32.93
CA GLN A 149 5.94 -1.77 31.92
C GLN A 149 5.39 -1.43 30.52
N TRP A 150 4.07 -1.30 30.39
CA TRP A 150 3.40 -1.16 29.10
C TRP A 150 2.34 -0.06 29.13
N THR A 151 2.25 0.69 28.04
CA THR A 151 1.07 1.49 27.70
C THR A 151 0.28 0.80 26.60
N LEU A 152 -1.02 1.06 26.56
CA LEU A 152 -1.97 0.51 25.61
C LEU A 152 -2.83 1.62 25.03
N ASP A 153 -2.75 1.83 23.72
CA ASP A 153 -3.66 2.69 22.98
C ASP A 153 -4.71 1.86 22.26
N ILE A 154 -5.97 2.33 22.26
CA ILE A 154 -7.10 1.62 21.63
C ILE A 154 -7.83 2.54 20.66
N TYR A 155 -8.03 2.03 19.44
CA TYR A 155 -8.68 2.71 18.34
C TYR A 155 -9.86 1.85 17.83
N PRO A 156 -11.09 2.07 18.33
CA PRO A 156 -12.26 1.37 17.82
C PRO A 156 -12.49 1.66 16.35
N CYS A 157 -12.75 0.62 15.58
CA CYS A 157 -12.99 0.73 14.16
C CYS A 157 -13.70 -0.53 13.65
N THR A 158 -14.69 -0.36 12.78
CA THR A 158 -15.36 -1.46 12.09
C THR A 158 -14.41 -2.12 11.07
N ASP A 159 -13.61 -1.32 10.35
CA ASP A 159 -12.54 -1.78 9.48
C ASP A 159 -11.18 -1.82 10.20
N TYR A 160 -11.15 -2.60 11.29
CA TYR A 160 -9.97 -2.75 12.13
C TYR A 160 -8.76 -3.36 11.42
N LEU A 161 -8.95 -4.03 10.27
CA LEU A 161 -7.85 -4.59 9.49
C LEU A 161 -7.13 -3.51 8.68
N ALA A 162 -7.87 -2.59 8.07
CA ALA A 162 -7.27 -1.45 7.37
C ALA A 162 -6.54 -0.53 8.36
N LEU A 163 -7.14 -0.27 9.52
CA LEU A 163 -6.52 0.56 10.55
C LEU A 163 -5.28 -0.11 11.17
N GLU A 164 -5.26 -1.44 11.34
CA GLU A 164 -4.09 -2.17 11.85
C GLU A 164 -2.89 -1.94 10.94
N ASP A 165 -3.13 -2.02 9.64
CA ASP A 165 -2.12 -1.88 8.62
C ASP A 165 -1.58 -0.45 8.53
N PHE A 166 -2.47 0.55 8.60
CA PHE A 166 -2.08 1.94 8.76
C PHE A 166 -1.16 2.13 9.97
N CYS A 167 -1.54 1.61 11.13
CA CYS A 167 -0.74 1.66 12.35
C CYS A 167 0.61 0.95 12.18
N LEU A 168 0.67 -0.19 11.49
CA LEU A 168 1.92 -0.91 11.21
C LEU A 168 2.89 -0.11 10.32
N VAL A 169 2.39 0.78 9.47
CA VAL A 169 3.22 1.68 8.65
C VAL A 169 3.71 2.89 9.45
N GLN A 170 2.88 3.43 10.33
CA GLN A 170 3.20 4.65 11.09
C GLN A 170 4.07 4.39 12.32
N PHE A 171 3.94 3.22 12.95
CA PHE A 171 4.63 2.89 14.20
C PHE A 171 5.85 2.00 13.98
N LEU A 172 6.87 2.15 14.85
CA LEU A 172 8.05 1.29 14.85
C LEU A 172 7.74 -0.04 15.53
N CYS A 173 7.05 -0.92 14.80
CA CYS A 173 6.45 -2.15 15.32
C CYS A 173 7.45 -3.30 15.48
N SER A 174 8.52 -3.11 16.26
CA SER A 174 9.60 -4.09 16.46
C SER A 174 9.14 -5.43 17.03
N LEU A 175 7.97 -5.47 17.68
CA LEU A 175 7.36 -6.67 18.25
C LEU A 175 6.34 -7.33 17.30
N ASN A 176 5.96 -6.66 16.21
CA ASN A 176 5.34 -7.30 15.07
C ASN A 176 6.46 -7.94 14.25
N ILE A 177 6.88 -9.14 14.64
CA ILE A 177 7.70 -9.96 13.73
C ILE A 177 6.91 -9.99 12.43
N ARG A 178 7.53 -9.42 11.39
CA ARG A 178 6.93 -9.27 10.08
C ARG A 178 6.16 -10.56 9.78
N ARG A 179 4.85 -10.48 9.54
CA ARG A 179 4.09 -11.54 8.86
C ARG A 179 4.59 -11.70 7.40
N THR A 180 5.86 -11.39 7.13
CA THR A 180 6.55 -11.82 5.94
C THR A 180 6.63 -13.34 6.03
N ALA A 181 6.00 -13.99 5.07
CA ALA A 181 6.26 -15.37 4.74
C ALA A 181 7.77 -15.55 4.56
N THR A 182 8.43 -16.01 5.61
CA THR A 182 9.70 -16.72 5.51
C THR A 182 9.46 -18.00 6.29
N PRO A 183 9.07 -19.11 5.64
CA PRO A 183 9.40 -20.39 6.22
C PRO A 183 10.94 -20.46 6.24
N GLY A 184 11.49 -20.97 7.35
CA GLY A 184 12.85 -21.47 7.34
C GLY A 184 13.03 -22.54 6.25
N PRO A 185 14.27 -22.99 5.99
CA PRO A 185 14.54 -23.98 4.95
C PRO A 185 13.60 -25.18 5.06
N TYR A 186 12.93 -25.50 3.96
CA TYR A 186 12.01 -26.61 3.82
C TYR A 186 12.69 -27.92 4.26
N ASN A 187 12.12 -28.60 5.26
CA ASN A 187 12.53 -29.93 5.69
C ASN A 187 11.53 -30.96 5.15
N PRO A 188 11.90 -31.76 4.13
CA PRO A 188 11.01 -32.72 3.47
C PRO A 188 10.54 -33.86 4.37
N ASN A 189 11.11 -34.03 5.57
CA ASN A 189 10.78 -35.13 6.48
C ASN A 189 9.67 -34.79 7.50
N THR A 190 9.06 -33.59 7.42
CA THR A 190 7.99 -33.18 8.33
C THR A 190 6.63 -33.56 7.75
N LEU A 191 5.97 -34.59 8.30
CA LEU A 191 4.61 -34.97 7.89
C LEU A 191 3.58 -33.87 8.24
N PRO A 192 2.64 -33.51 7.36
CA PRO A 192 1.64 -32.48 7.62
C PRO A 192 0.64 -32.95 8.69
N ILE A 193 0.60 -32.23 9.83
CA ILE A 193 -0.09 -32.67 11.06
C ILE A 193 -1.62 -32.50 11.04
N ASN A 194 -2.24 -31.86 10.03
CA ASN A 194 -3.68 -31.57 10.06
C ASN A 194 -4.42 -32.06 8.80
N GLN A 195 -5.09 -33.21 8.94
CA GLN A 195 -6.23 -33.61 8.11
C GLN A 195 -7.51 -33.39 8.95
N GLY A 196 -8.23 -32.29 8.73
CA GLY A 196 -9.43 -31.93 9.51
C GLY A 196 -10.41 -31.03 8.73
N GLU A 197 -11.69 -31.13 9.08
CA GLU A 197 -12.90 -31.05 8.23
C GLU A 197 -13.27 -29.71 7.54
N ASN A 198 -14.20 -29.86 6.58
CA ASN A 198 -14.66 -28.97 5.51
C ASN A 198 -14.86 -27.48 5.84
N ASN A 199 -14.39 -26.60 4.94
CA ASN A 199 -14.95 -25.25 4.78
C ASN A 199 -16.19 -25.33 3.86
N PRO A 200 -17.41 -25.11 4.36
CA PRO A 200 -18.64 -25.35 3.62
C PRO A 200 -18.89 -24.38 2.45
N ASN A 201 -18.10 -23.30 2.28
CA ASN A 201 -18.39 -22.30 1.25
C ASN A 201 -17.78 -22.57 -0.13
N PHE A 202 -16.85 -23.53 -0.30
CA PHE A 202 -16.12 -23.66 -1.58
C PHE A 202 -15.79 -25.08 -2.04
N GLY A 203 -16.29 -26.12 -1.37
CA GLY A 203 -16.21 -27.51 -1.87
C GLY A 203 -14.80 -28.07 -2.14
N LYS A 204 -13.75 -27.51 -1.54
CA LYS A 204 -12.36 -27.95 -1.73
C LYS A 204 -11.75 -28.54 -0.44
N LEU A 205 -11.08 -29.68 -0.59
CA LEU A 205 -10.58 -30.54 0.48
C LEU A 205 -9.17 -30.15 0.95
N GLY A 206 -8.89 -30.31 2.25
CA GLY A 206 -7.56 -30.54 2.83
C GLY A 206 -6.40 -29.70 2.26
N SER A 207 -5.32 -30.39 1.86
CA SER A 207 -4.04 -29.84 1.33
C SER A 207 -4.17 -28.91 0.11
N VAL A 208 -5.37 -28.79 -0.45
CA VAL A 208 -5.72 -27.90 -1.57
C VAL A 208 -6.39 -26.60 -1.10
N SER A 209 -6.69 -26.49 0.20
CA SER A 209 -7.29 -25.31 0.82
C SER A 209 -6.25 -24.22 1.08
N ALA A 210 -6.46 -23.04 0.47
CA ALA A 210 -5.55 -21.88 0.54
C ALA A 210 -5.41 -21.25 1.95
N HIS A 211 -6.14 -21.74 2.96
CA HIS A 211 -6.03 -21.24 4.33
C HIS A 211 -5.02 -22.00 5.20
N TRP A 212 -4.52 -23.16 4.75
CA TRP A 212 -3.65 -24.01 5.56
C TRP A 212 -2.43 -24.51 4.77
N GLY A 213 -1.63 -23.57 4.23
CA GLY A 213 -0.32 -23.88 3.65
C GLY A 213 -0.26 -24.08 2.13
N GLY A 214 -1.35 -23.84 1.39
CA GLY A 214 -1.33 -23.78 -0.08
C GLY A 214 -0.91 -22.41 -0.63
N ASN A 215 -0.22 -22.39 -1.78
CA ASN A 215 0.15 -21.15 -2.48
C ASN A 215 -1.10 -20.42 -3.06
N HIS A 216 -1.22 -19.11 -2.80
CA HIS A 216 -2.29 -18.25 -3.34
C HIS A 216 -2.16 -17.98 -4.85
N SER A 217 -3.28 -17.71 -5.54
CA SER A 217 -3.25 -17.25 -6.94
C SER A 217 -2.62 -15.86 -7.06
N GLU A 218 -2.08 -15.51 -8.24
CA GLU A 218 -1.52 -14.16 -8.49
C GLU A 218 -2.58 -13.06 -8.36
N GLU A 219 -3.85 -13.35 -8.71
CA GLU A 219 -5.01 -12.46 -8.51
C GLU A 219 -5.27 -12.18 -7.01
N GLN A 220 -5.12 -13.18 -6.15
CA GLN A 220 -5.24 -13.01 -4.70
C GLN A 220 -4.04 -12.30 -4.06
N ARG A 221 -2.82 -12.47 -4.61
CA ARG A 221 -1.63 -11.72 -4.17
C ARG A 221 -1.66 -10.25 -4.63
N ALA A 222 -2.20 -9.95 -5.81
CA ALA A 222 -2.47 -8.58 -6.26
C ALA A 222 -3.53 -7.91 -5.36
N ASN A 223 -4.63 -8.60 -5.04
CA ASN A 223 -5.65 -8.14 -4.08
C ASN A 223 -5.11 -7.83 -2.67
N TRP A 224 -3.92 -8.32 -2.30
CA TRP A 224 -3.25 -8.04 -1.03
C TRP A 224 -2.14 -6.99 -1.11
N SER A 225 -1.43 -6.85 -2.23
CA SER A 225 -0.43 -5.80 -2.50
C SER A 225 -1.05 -4.42 -2.75
N VAL A 226 -2.21 -4.41 -3.41
CA VAL A 226 -3.14 -3.29 -3.59
C VAL A 226 -3.60 -2.65 -2.27
N ALA A 227 -3.64 -3.43 -1.19
CA ALA A 227 -4.52 -3.16 -0.05
C ALA A 227 -3.85 -2.49 1.18
N ARG A 228 -2.55 -2.12 1.18
CA ARG A 228 -1.83 -1.92 2.47
C ARG A 228 -0.77 -0.79 2.58
N SER A 229 -0.94 0.40 1.96
CA SER A 229 -0.20 1.63 2.38
C SER A 229 -0.33 2.85 1.44
N ASN A 230 -0.60 2.65 0.14
CA ASN A 230 -0.55 3.78 -0.80
C ASN A 230 -1.85 4.59 -0.74
N SER A 231 -1.72 5.90 -0.47
CA SER A 231 -2.81 6.87 -0.61
C SER A 231 -2.82 7.41 -2.03
N TYR A 232 -3.96 7.32 -2.71
CA TYR A 232 -4.14 7.91 -4.02
C TYR A 232 -4.92 9.22 -3.94
N TYR A 233 -4.47 10.21 -4.71
CA TYR A 233 -5.10 11.51 -4.83
C TYR A 233 -5.46 11.73 -6.30
N ILE A 234 -6.68 12.19 -6.53
CA ILE A 234 -7.27 12.36 -7.86
C ILE A 234 -7.51 13.85 -8.06
N TYR A 235 -6.91 14.42 -9.09
CA TYR A 235 -7.06 15.81 -9.45
C TYR A 235 -7.76 15.94 -10.80
N SER A 236 -8.69 16.88 -10.93
CA SER A 236 -9.31 17.20 -12.22
C SER A 236 -8.40 18.13 -13.01
N ILE A 237 -8.15 17.77 -14.26
CA ILE A 237 -7.42 18.61 -15.23
C ILE A 237 -8.22 19.86 -15.56
N ILE A 238 -9.55 19.76 -15.63
CA ILE A 238 -10.45 20.85 -16.02
C ILE A 238 -10.57 21.87 -14.90
N SER A 239 -10.94 21.42 -13.69
CA SER A 239 -11.17 22.33 -12.57
C SER A 239 -9.88 22.71 -11.83
N LYS A 240 -8.77 21.99 -12.08
CA LYS A 240 -7.48 22.14 -11.40
C LYS A 240 -7.60 22.00 -9.88
N LYS A 241 -8.47 21.10 -9.42
CA LYS A 241 -8.73 20.85 -7.99
C LYS A 241 -8.63 19.37 -7.66
N LEU A 242 -8.33 19.08 -6.40
CA LEU A 242 -8.47 17.74 -5.83
C LEU A 242 -9.95 17.34 -5.91
N VAL A 243 -10.22 16.23 -6.57
CA VAL A 243 -11.54 15.63 -6.71
C VAL A 243 -11.79 14.62 -5.60
N ALA A 244 -10.77 13.80 -5.27
CA ALA A 244 -10.86 12.80 -4.22
C ALA A 244 -9.47 12.43 -3.68
N GLY A 245 -9.38 12.12 -2.38
CA GLY A 245 -8.16 11.65 -1.72
C GLY A 245 -8.15 11.93 -0.21
N PRO A 246 -7.39 11.18 0.60
CA PRO A 246 -6.61 9.99 0.21
C PRO A 246 -7.52 8.76 0.01
N LEU A 247 -7.45 8.14 -1.17
CA LEU A 247 -8.07 6.85 -1.44
C LEU A 247 -7.08 5.75 -1.07
N LEU A 248 -7.45 4.89 -0.13
CA LEU A 248 -6.55 3.88 0.40
C LEU A 248 -6.47 2.66 -0.54
N GLY A 249 -5.28 2.42 -1.06
CA GLY A 249 -4.99 1.30 -1.93
C GLY A 249 -5.65 1.38 -3.32
N LEU A 250 -5.34 0.40 -4.16
CA LEU A 250 -5.95 0.31 -5.49
C LEU A 250 -7.43 -0.07 -5.43
N LYS A 251 -7.93 -0.62 -4.32
CA LYS A 251 -9.35 -0.89 -4.13
C LYS A 251 -10.16 0.41 -4.08
N GLY A 252 -9.72 1.40 -3.29
CA GLY A 252 -10.37 2.71 -3.25
C GLY A 252 -10.32 3.42 -4.60
N LEU A 253 -9.22 3.28 -5.35
CA LEU A 253 -9.12 3.80 -6.71
C LEU A 253 -10.07 3.08 -7.69
N SER A 254 -10.19 1.76 -7.57
CA SER A 254 -11.07 0.92 -8.37
C SER A 254 -12.54 1.27 -8.14
N GLU A 255 -12.93 1.44 -6.88
CA GLU A 255 -14.28 1.83 -6.46
C GLU A 255 -14.62 3.24 -6.96
N HIS A 256 -13.70 4.20 -6.83
CA HIS A 256 -13.93 5.58 -7.28
C HIS A 256 -14.23 5.69 -8.78
N PHE A 257 -13.51 4.94 -9.62
CA PHE A 257 -13.67 4.99 -11.08
C PHE A 257 -14.57 3.88 -11.64
N ASN A 258 -15.16 3.04 -10.79
CA ASN A 258 -15.91 1.83 -11.20
C ASN A 258 -15.13 0.95 -12.18
N LEU A 259 -13.90 0.58 -11.81
CA LEU A 259 -12.97 -0.19 -12.63
C LEU A 259 -12.72 -1.59 -12.05
N THR A 260 -12.10 -2.46 -12.85
CA THR A 260 -11.47 -3.69 -12.31
C THR A 260 -10.17 -3.34 -11.60
N LEU A 261 -9.79 -4.13 -10.58
CA LEU A 261 -8.55 -3.90 -9.82
C LEU A 261 -7.32 -3.86 -10.71
N ARG A 262 -7.25 -4.72 -11.73
CA ARG A 262 -6.16 -4.72 -12.72
C ARG A 262 -6.11 -3.43 -13.54
N LYS A 263 -7.27 -2.84 -13.84
CA LYS A 263 -7.33 -1.55 -14.55
C LYS A 263 -6.95 -0.40 -13.63
N ALA A 264 -7.42 -0.40 -12.38
CA ALA A 264 -7.01 0.56 -11.35
C ALA A 264 -5.50 0.50 -11.09
N GLU A 265 -4.94 -0.70 -10.99
CA GLU A 265 -3.50 -0.96 -10.90
C GLU A 265 -2.75 -0.37 -12.09
N SER A 266 -3.20 -0.67 -13.30
CA SER A 266 -2.61 -0.12 -14.52
C SER A 266 -2.62 1.41 -14.52
N ILE A 267 -3.69 2.05 -14.03
CA ILE A 267 -3.82 3.50 -13.96
C ILE A 267 -2.90 4.10 -12.88
N ALA A 268 -2.91 3.51 -11.68
CA ALA A 268 -2.07 3.95 -10.57
C ALA A 268 -0.57 3.86 -10.87
N TYR A 269 -0.12 2.78 -11.51
CA TYR A 269 1.29 2.61 -11.89
C TYR A 269 1.68 3.47 -13.07
N SER A 270 0.74 3.75 -13.96
CA SER A 270 1.03 4.62 -15.09
C SER A 270 1.06 6.09 -14.70
N GLY A 271 0.83 6.45 -13.42
CA GLY A 271 0.78 7.81 -12.85
C GLY A 271 -0.06 8.78 -13.67
N SER A 272 -0.97 8.24 -14.48
CA SER A 272 -1.31 8.82 -15.77
C SER A 272 -2.46 9.79 -15.67
N ILE A 273 -2.57 10.57 -16.74
CA ILE A 273 -3.85 11.15 -17.11
C ILE A 273 -4.83 10.01 -17.38
N PHE A 274 -5.88 9.90 -16.56
CA PHE A 274 -6.97 8.99 -16.80
C PHE A 274 -8.10 9.70 -17.55
N LEU A 275 -8.51 9.11 -18.68
CA LEU A 275 -9.60 9.59 -19.55
C LEU A 275 -9.45 11.05 -20.01
N ASP A 276 -8.22 11.55 -20.14
CA ASP A 276 -7.93 12.95 -20.47
C ASP A 276 -8.52 13.98 -19.48
N GLN A 277 -8.96 13.52 -18.30
CA GLN A 277 -9.72 14.32 -17.34
C GLN A 277 -9.10 14.36 -15.95
N PHE A 278 -8.39 13.31 -15.54
CA PHE A 278 -7.91 13.16 -14.17
C PHE A 278 -6.41 12.89 -14.11
N ILE A 279 -5.73 13.44 -13.11
CA ILE A 279 -4.36 13.08 -12.74
C ILE A 279 -4.42 12.31 -11.43
N ILE A 280 -3.77 11.14 -11.39
CA ILE A 280 -3.78 10.25 -10.22
C ILE A 280 -2.36 10.14 -9.66
N THR A 281 -2.20 10.49 -8.40
CA THR A 281 -0.90 10.59 -7.73
C THR A 281 -0.90 9.79 -6.42
N LYS A 282 0.29 9.45 -5.92
CA LYS A 282 0.47 8.77 -4.61
C LYS A 282 0.70 9.73 -3.43
N SER A 283 0.85 11.02 -3.75
CA SER A 283 1.09 12.09 -2.79
C SER A 283 0.28 13.31 -3.20
N PRO A 284 -0.17 14.15 -2.25
CA PRO A 284 -0.89 15.36 -2.59
C PRO A 284 0.03 16.32 -3.34
N PHE A 285 -0.47 16.91 -4.42
CA PHE A 285 0.15 18.03 -5.11
C PHE A 285 -0.25 19.36 -4.49
N SER A 286 0.72 20.27 -4.41
CA SER A 286 0.47 21.70 -4.32
C SER A 286 -0.17 22.22 -5.62
N LYS A 287 -0.72 23.44 -5.56
CA LYS A 287 -1.37 24.07 -6.73
C LYS A 287 -0.40 24.24 -7.90
N SER A 288 0.83 24.67 -7.64
CA SER A 288 1.87 24.86 -8.66
C SER A 288 2.30 23.55 -9.29
N GLU A 289 2.47 22.48 -8.50
CA GLU A 289 2.80 21.15 -9.01
C GLU A 289 1.69 20.60 -9.91
N LEU A 290 0.42 20.77 -9.52
CA LEU A 290 -0.71 20.34 -10.34
C LEU A 290 -0.77 21.10 -11.66
N GLU A 291 -0.58 22.43 -11.64
CA GLU A 291 -0.57 23.25 -12.85
C GLU A 291 0.56 22.87 -13.80
N LEU A 292 1.76 22.65 -13.26
CA LEU A 292 2.90 22.15 -14.02
C LEU A 292 2.59 20.78 -14.64
N GLN A 293 1.98 19.88 -13.87
CA GLN A 293 1.63 18.56 -14.35
C GLN A 293 0.59 18.62 -15.47
N ILE A 294 -0.45 19.46 -15.35
CA ILE A 294 -1.45 19.68 -16.40
C ILE A 294 -0.80 20.27 -17.67
N ALA A 295 0.13 21.22 -17.53
CA ALA A 295 0.82 21.81 -18.67
C ALA A 295 1.62 20.75 -19.44
N ARG A 296 2.39 19.92 -18.73
CA ARG A 296 3.12 18.78 -19.31
C ARG A 296 2.19 17.82 -20.01
N SER A 297 1.10 17.46 -19.35
CA SER A 297 0.13 16.48 -19.83
C SER A 297 -0.46 16.88 -21.19
N LYS A 298 -0.86 18.15 -21.35
CA LYS A 298 -1.35 18.72 -22.61
C LYS A 298 -0.28 18.75 -23.70
N LEU A 299 0.97 19.04 -23.33
CA LEU A 299 2.09 19.09 -24.26
C LEU A 299 2.29 17.73 -24.95
N VAL A 300 2.17 16.62 -24.20
CA VAL A 300 2.43 15.28 -24.74
C VAL A 300 1.21 14.60 -25.37
N THR A 301 -0.02 15.07 -25.13
CA THR A 301 -1.23 14.53 -25.78
C THR A 301 -1.59 15.25 -27.08
N GLY A 302 -1.10 16.48 -27.30
CA GLY A 302 -1.33 17.22 -28.54
C GLY A 302 -0.66 16.60 -29.77
N SER A 303 -1.31 16.59 -30.93
CA SER A 303 -0.84 15.94 -32.17
C SER A 303 0.58 16.31 -32.61
N ASN A 304 1.09 17.47 -32.20
CA ASN A 304 2.39 17.99 -32.61
C ASN A 304 3.56 17.63 -31.69
N TRP A 305 3.35 16.92 -30.58
CA TRP A 305 4.42 16.63 -29.62
C TRP A 305 5.60 15.86 -30.24
N ILE A 306 5.33 15.05 -31.27
CA ILE A 306 6.36 14.28 -31.96
C ILE A 306 7.37 15.16 -32.72
N ASN A 307 6.99 16.40 -33.03
CA ASN A 307 7.84 17.37 -33.72
C ASN A 307 8.60 18.29 -32.76
N LEU A 308 8.34 18.21 -31.45
CA LEU A 308 9.05 19.00 -30.45
C LEU A 308 10.45 18.44 -30.19
N PRO A 309 11.44 19.30 -29.88
CA PRO A 309 12.78 18.84 -29.51
C PRO A 309 12.71 17.94 -28.27
N LEU A 310 13.58 16.94 -28.24
CA LEU A 310 13.69 16.02 -27.11
C LEU A 310 15.06 16.18 -26.46
N TYR A 311 15.06 16.45 -25.17
CA TYR A 311 16.24 16.57 -24.33
C TYR A 311 16.30 15.37 -23.42
N VAL A 312 17.51 14.83 -23.25
CA VAL A 312 17.75 13.70 -22.37
C VAL A 312 18.77 14.12 -21.35
N TYR A 313 18.39 14.02 -20.09
CA TYR A 313 19.23 14.27 -18.95
C TYR A 313 19.61 12.96 -18.24
N ASN A 314 20.56 13.02 -17.32
CA ASN A 314 20.70 11.99 -16.30
C ASN A 314 19.43 11.87 -15.45
N ASN A 315 19.37 10.82 -14.63
CA ASN A 315 18.23 10.48 -13.77
C ASN A 315 17.79 11.65 -12.87
N GLU A 316 18.75 12.45 -12.41
CA GLU A 316 18.53 13.60 -11.53
C GLU A 316 18.08 14.85 -12.28
N GLY A 317 18.12 14.87 -13.62
CA GLY A 317 17.78 16.04 -14.44
C GLY A 317 18.80 17.17 -14.34
N THR A 318 20.04 16.88 -13.92
CA THR A 318 21.07 17.88 -13.64
C THR A 318 22.11 18.02 -14.74
N ILE A 319 22.27 17.04 -15.63
CA ILE A 319 23.26 17.05 -16.72
C ILE A 319 22.59 16.63 -18.01
N LEU A 320 22.69 17.46 -19.05
CA LEU A 320 22.18 17.16 -20.39
C LEU A 320 23.11 16.18 -21.09
N LEU A 321 22.58 15.02 -21.47
CA LEU A 321 23.34 13.92 -22.07
C LEU A 321 23.13 13.82 -23.59
N ALA A 322 21.94 14.19 -24.08
CA ALA A 322 21.66 14.21 -25.50
C ALA A 322 20.55 15.20 -25.86
N LYS A 323 20.57 15.66 -27.11
CA LYS A 323 19.54 16.50 -27.70
C LYS A 323 19.16 15.97 -29.08
N PHE A 324 17.86 15.85 -29.31
CA PHE A 324 17.28 15.56 -30.61
C PHE A 324 16.52 16.79 -31.09
N SER A 325 16.61 17.07 -32.38
CA SER A 325 15.83 18.11 -33.04
C SER A 325 14.33 17.87 -32.93
N SER A 326 13.93 16.60 -32.84
CA SER A 326 12.55 16.20 -32.58
C SER A 326 12.44 14.83 -31.89
N VAL A 327 11.32 14.58 -31.21
CA VAL A 327 10.95 13.23 -30.76
C VAL A 327 10.87 12.24 -31.94
N LYS A 328 10.44 12.70 -33.12
CA LYS A 328 10.40 11.89 -34.35
C LYS A 328 11.79 11.37 -34.73
N GLU A 329 12.81 12.23 -34.66
CA GLU A 329 14.20 11.85 -34.87
C GLU A 329 14.62 10.78 -33.86
N TYR A 330 14.30 10.97 -32.57
CA TYR A 330 14.55 9.97 -31.54
C TYR A 330 13.89 8.61 -31.87
N PHE A 331 12.63 8.58 -32.30
CA PHE A 331 11.97 7.33 -32.71
C PHE A 331 12.56 6.69 -33.98
N SER A 332 13.21 7.48 -34.83
CA SER A 332 13.86 6.96 -36.03
C SER A 332 15.18 6.26 -35.70
N LEU A 333 15.88 6.74 -34.67
CA LEU A 333 17.16 6.21 -34.21
C LEU A 333 17.00 5.11 -33.16
N TYR A 334 15.98 5.23 -32.33
CA TYR A 334 15.69 4.35 -31.20
C TYR A 334 14.25 3.85 -31.33
N SER A 335 13.99 2.58 -31.04
CA SER A 335 12.63 2.00 -31.12
C SER A 335 11.94 1.80 -29.75
N PRO A 336 11.88 2.80 -28.84
CA PRO A 336 10.99 2.66 -27.70
C PRO A 336 9.53 2.74 -28.16
N SER A 337 8.65 2.09 -27.41
CA SER A 337 7.21 2.25 -27.61
C SER A 337 6.84 3.73 -27.47
N LYS A 338 6.14 4.28 -28.49
CA LYS A 338 5.61 5.65 -28.47
C LYS A 338 4.86 5.95 -27.17
N LEU A 339 4.07 4.98 -26.71
CA LEU A 339 3.29 5.07 -25.48
C LEU A 339 4.17 5.16 -24.23
N ILE A 340 5.33 4.50 -24.21
CA ILE A 340 6.27 4.57 -23.08
C ILE A 340 6.86 5.96 -23.00
N LEU A 341 7.45 6.47 -24.08
CA LEU A 341 8.06 7.80 -24.07
C LEU A 341 7.03 8.89 -23.73
N GLN A 342 5.83 8.79 -24.30
CA GLN A 342 4.74 9.71 -24.01
C GLN A 342 4.40 9.74 -22.50
N ARG A 343 4.41 8.58 -21.83
CA ARG A 343 4.21 8.47 -20.38
C ARG A 343 5.37 9.05 -19.58
N LEU A 344 6.61 8.74 -19.96
CA LEU A 344 7.80 9.26 -19.28
C LEU A 344 7.82 10.78 -19.29
N LEU A 345 7.54 11.38 -20.46
CA LEU A 345 7.45 12.82 -20.64
C LEU A 345 6.30 13.45 -19.85
N ALA A 346 5.11 12.83 -19.87
CA ALA A 346 3.95 13.36 -19.16
C ALA A 346 4.18 13.38 -17.64
N LEU A 347 4.90 12.40 -17.11
CA LEU A 347 5.11 12.22 -15.68
C LEU A 347 6.45 12.70 -15.14
N ASN A 348 7.34 13.13 -16.03
CA ASN A 348 8.71 13.47 -15.68
C ASN A 348 9.38 12.32 -14.90
N LEU A 349 9.18 11.08 -15.39
CA LEU A 349 9.75 9.88 -14.78
C LEU A 349 11.03 9.49 -15.49
N PRO A 350 12.07 9.07 -14.75
CA PRO A 350 13.26 8.54 -15.36
C PRO A 350 13.03 7.12 -15.93
N TRP A 351 13.80 6.77 -16.96
CA TRP A 351 13.85 5.44 -17.56
C TRP A 351 15.29 5.06 -17.85
N ASN A 352 15.74 3.92 -17.31
CA ASN A 352 17.12 3.44 -17.45
C ASN A 352 18.18 4.49 -17.08
N ASN A 353 17.97 5.22 -15.98
CA ASN A 353 18.82 6.33 -15.51
C ASN A 353 18.82 7.60 -16.39
N TYR A 354 17.84 7.72 -17.29
CA TYR A 354 17.68 8.90 -18.14
C TYR A 354 16.36 9.60 -17.84
N LEU A 355 16.38 10.92 -17.75
CA LEU A 355 15.18 11.74 -17.69
C LEU A 355 14.91 12.37 -19.07
N PHE A 356 13.73 12.15 -19.61
CA PHE A 356 13.31 12.73 -20.89
C PHE A 356 12.53 14.01 -20.65
N SER A 357 12.81 15.05 -21.43
CA SER A 357 12.11 16.33 -21.37
C SER A 357 11.85 16.90 -22.76
N LEU A 358 10.69 17.55 -22.94
CA LEU A 358 10.36 18.34 -24.14
C LEU A 358 10.76 19.81 -24.00
N SER A 359 11.40 20.19 -22.89
CA SER A 359 11.84 21.55 -22.60
C SER A 359 13.20 21.54 -21.91
N TYR A 360 13.96 22.62 -22.09
CA TYR A 360 15.24 22.79 -21.41
C TYR A 360 15.03 22.92 -19.89
N ILE A 361 15.86 22.23 -19.12
CA ILE A 361 15.97 22.44 -17.67
C ILE A 361 17.04 23.50 -17.47
N GLU A 362 16.64 24.75 -17.20
CA GLU A 362 17.57 25.89 -17.08
C GLU A 362 18.62 25.70 -15.97
N SER A 363 18.25 24.98 -14.90
CA SER A 363 19.15 24.69 -13.78
C SER A 363 20.13 23.54 -14.03
N ALA A 364 20.03 22.84 -15.17
CA ALA A 364 20.94 21.75 -15.50
C ALA A 364 22.22 22.27 -16.14
N ASP A 365 23.30 21.50 -16.02
CA ASP A 365 24.45 21.63 -16.89
C ASP A 365 24.05 21.20 -18.29
N ASN A 366 23.91 22.20 -19.15
CA ASN A 366 23.49 22.03 -20.53
C ASN A 366 24.67 22.10 -21.51
N SER A 367 25.91 22.10 -20.99
CA SER A 367 27.10 21.95 -21.81
C SER A 367 27.17 20.51 -22.33
N LEU A 368 26.67 20.30 -23.55
CA LEU A 368 26.84 19.02 -24.25
C LEU A 368 28.33 18.86 -24.53
N ASP A 369 29.01 17.99 -23.77
CA ASP A 369 30.38 17.63 -24.07
C ASP A 369 30.39 16.86 -25.41
N PRO A 370 30.97 17.41 -26.48
CA PRO A 370 30.99 16.76 -27.79
C PRO A 370 31.77 15.44 -27.78
N ASN A 371 32.65 15.22 -26.79
CA ASN A 371 33.38 13.97 -26.61
C ASN A 371 32.62 12.93 -25.79
N ASN A 372 31.55 13.36 -25.11
CA ASN A 372 30.74 12.53 -24.23
C ASN A 372 29.38 12.25 -24.88
N SER A 373 29.39 11.94 -26.19
CA SER A 373 28.23 11.37 -26.85
C SER A 373 27.91 10.07 -26.15
N VAL A 374 27.03 10.13 -25.14
CA VAL A 374 26.57 8.96 -24.42
C VAL A 374 25.95 8.07 -25.48
N GLN A 375 26.64 6.98 -25.83
CA GLN A 375 26.03 5.92 -26.61
C GLN A 375 24.83 5.48 -25.78
N PHE A 376 23.66 5.97 -26.18
CA PHE A 376 22.43 5.72 -25.50
C PHE A 376 22.30 4.20 -25.37
N ILE A 377 22.43 3.67 -24.16
CA ILE A 377 22.22 2.25 -23.89
C ILE A 377 20.70 2.02 -23.85
N GLY A 378 20.00 2.47 -24.89
CA GLY A 378 18.83 1.73 -25.32
C GLY A 378 19.42 0.41 -25.77
N ALA A 379 19.29 -0.63 -24.94
CA ALA A 379 19.74 -1.96 -25.30
C ALA A 379 19.44 -2.17 -26.79
N PRO A 380 20.45 -2.41 -27.65
CA PRO A 380 20.22 -2.61 -29.06
C PRO A 380 19.07 -3.61 -29.13
N ILE A 381 18.05 -3.28 -29.90
CA ILE A 381 16.86 -4.10 -30.07
C ILE A 381 17.37 -5.53 -30.13
N LYS A 382 17.07 -6.36 -29.12
CA LYS A 382 17.04 -7.80 -29.35
C LYS A 382 16.00 -7.91 -30.44
N LYS A 383 16.43 -7.92 -31.72
CA LYS A 383 15.59 -7.94 -32.93
C LYS A 383 14.32 -8.66 -32.54
N GLY A 384 13.23 -7.88 -32.38
CA GLY A 384 12.17 -8.14 -31.41
C GLY A 384 11.91 -9.62 -31.28
N HIS A 385 12.36 -10.26 -30.18
CA HIS A 385 12.37 -11.71 -29.95
C HIS A 385 11.96 -12.44 -31.23
N ALA A 386 12.89 -12.54 -32.20
CA ALA A 386 12.64 -13.21 -33.47
C ALA A 386 11.79 -14.42 -33.15
N VAL A 387 10.60 -14.49 -33.73
CA VAL A 387 9.54 -15.50 -33.53
C VAL A 387 10.21 -16.85 -33.28
N LEU A 388 10.54 -17.14 -32.02
CA LEU A 388 11.45 -18.23 -31.66
C LEU A 388 10.54 -19.44 -31.60
N PRO A 389 10.69 -20.41 -32.51
CA PRO A 389 9.87 -21.59 -32.46
C PRO A 389 10.08 -22.30 -31.13
N ILE A 390 8.99 -22.77 -30.54
CA ILE A 390 9.03 -23.60 -29.34
C ILE A 390 8.76 -25.03 -29.78
N TYR A 391 9.67 -25.92 -29.43
CA TYR A 391 9.55 -27.36 -29.66
C TYR A 391 8.97 -27.97 -28.39
N GLY A 392 8.02 -28.88 -28.54
CA GLY A 392 7.39 -29.61 -27.45
C GLY A 392 7.53 -31.11 -27.65
N PHE A 393 7.97 -31.83 -26.62
CA PHE A 393 7.95 -33.29 -26.56
C PHE A 393 7.11 -33.77 -25.39
N ASN A 394 6.06 -34.54 -25.65
CA ASN A 394 5.24 -35.13 -24.60
C ASN A 394 5.72 -36.56 -24.30
N PRO A 395 6.30 -36.82 -23.12
CA PRO A 395 6.91 -38.12 -22.81
C PRO A 395 5.89 -39.25 -22.67
N ASP A 396 4.64 -38.93 -22.31
CA ASP A 396 3.59 -39.93 -22.10
C ASP A 396 3.06 -40.48 -23.42
N SER A 397 2.96 -39.62 -24.45
CA SER A 397 2.44 -39.97 -25.78
C SER A 397 3.52 -40.17 -26.84
N GLY A 398 4.77 -39.79 -26.55
CA GLY A 398 5.84 -39.72 -27.54
C GLY A 398 5.64 -38.66 -28.63
N SER A 399 4.67 -37.75 -28.47
CA SER A 399 4.30 -36.79 -29.52
C SER A 399 5.21 -35.56 -29.53
N TYR A 400 5.53 -35.09 -30.75
CA TYR A 400 6.30 -33.87 -31.00
C TYR A 400 5.40 -32.78 -31.59
N LYS A 401 5.56 -31.55 -31.11
CA LYS A 401 4.90 -30.36 -31.63
C LYS A 401 5.87 -29.20 -31.79
N VAL A 402 5.60 -28.33 -32.76
CA VAL A 402 6.36 -27.10 -32.97
C VAL A 402 5.40 -25.93 -33.05
N TRP A 403 5.59 -24.95 -32.18
CA TRP A 403 4.85 -23.70 -32.21
C TRP A 403 5.73 -22.60 -32.78
N PRO A 404 5.20 -21.72 -33.65
CA PRO A 404 6.00 -20.64 -34.24
C PRO A 404 6.46 -19.63 -33.19
N SER A 405 5.78 -19.52 -32.04
CA SER A 405 6.19 -18.61 -30.97
C SER A 405 5.73 -19.10 -29.60
N VAL A 406 6.33 -18.53 -28.55
CA VAL A 406 5.86 -18.63 -27.15
C VAL A 406 4.36 -18.38 -27.03
N ARG A 407 3.83 -17.38 -27.76
CA ARG A 407 2.41 -17.03 -27.67
C ARG A 407 1.51 -18.09 -28.32
N ALA A 408 1.91 -18.65 -29.46
CA ALA A 408 1.17 -19.73 -30.10
C ALA A 408 1.15 -20.99 -29.22
N CYS A 409 2.28 -21.32 -28.59
CA CYS A 409 2.37 -22.42 -27.62
C CYS A 409 1.41 -22.24 -26.43
N LEU A 410 1.38 -21.04 -25.84
CA LEU A 410 0.47 -20.73 -24.73
C LEU A 410 -1.02 -20.84 -25.12
N VAL A 411 -1.38 -20.34 -26.30
CA VAL A 411 -2.77 -20.37 -26.78
C VAL A 411 -3.23 -21.81 -26.98
N GLU A 412 -2.41 -22.67 -27.56
CA GLU A 412 -2.81 -24.07 -27.80
C GLU A 412 -2.87 -24.87 -26.50
N LEU A 413 -1.85 -24.77 -25.63
CA LEU A 413 -1.77 -25.60 -24.43
C LEU A 413 -2.79 -25.20 -23.34
N LYS A 414 -3.24 -23.94 -23.31
CA LYS A 414 -4.11 -23.44 -22.25
C LYS A 414 -5.41 -22.80 -22.74
N GLY A 415 -5.59 -22.64 -24.04
CA GLY A 415 -6.78 -22.02 -24.63
C GLY A 415 -6.89 -20.50 -24.43
N SER A 416 -5.88 -19.81 -23.84
CA SER A 416 -5.96 -18.37 -23.60
C SER A 416 -4.64 -17.63 -23.83
N PRO A 417 -4.63 -16.54 -24.62
CA PRO A 417 -3.46 -15.69 -24.84
C PRO A 417 -3.12 -14.77 -23.66
N ALA A 418 -3.95 -14.74 -22.60
CA ALA A 418 -3.77 -13.85 -21.46
C ALA A 418 -2.82 -14.40 -20.38
N ILE A 419 -2.25 -15.58 -20.58
CA ILE A 419 -1.36 -16.24 -19.62
C ILE A 419 0.03 -15.63 -19.68
N ASN A 420 0.64 -15.49 -18.49
CA ASN A 420 1.94 -14.87 -18.30
C ASN A 420 3.05 -15.64 -19.04
N PRO A 421 3.67 -15.07 -20.10
CA PRO A 421 4.75 -15.71 -20.84
C PRO A 421 5.98 -16.02 -19.98
N ALA A 422 6.16 -15.31 -18.87
CA ALA A 422 7.27 -15.54 -17.94
C ALA A 422 7.23 -16.96 -17.34
N THR A 423 6.03 -17.52 -17.08
CA THR A 423 5.90 -18.87 -16.56
C THR A 423 6.45 -19.90 -17.54
N LEU A 424 6.08 -19.80 -18.83
CA LEU A 424 6.58 -20.73 -19.86
C LEU A 424 8.09 -20.58 -20.10
N LEU A 425 8.60 -19.33 -20.11
CA LEU A 425 10.04 -19.07 -20.23
C LEU A 425 10.86 -19.61 -19.06
N LEU A 426 10.32 -19.59 -17.85
CA LEU A 426 10.96 -20.22 -16.69
C LEU A 426 10.99 -21.75 -16.85
N ARG A 427 9.88 -22.38 -17.27
CA ARG A 427 9.84 -23.84 -17.49
C ARG A 427 10.81 -24.28 -18.59
N LEU A 428 10.89 -23.51 -19.68
CA LEU A 428 11.90 -23.68 -20.74
C LEU A 428 13.33 -23.66 -20.17
N LYS A 429 13.64 -22.67 -19.32
CA LYS A 429 14.96 -22.53 -18.70
C LYS A 429 15.30 -23.68 -17.75
N HIS A 430 14.31 -24.22 -17.07
CA HIS A 430 14.49 -25.27 -16.06
C HIS A 430 14.28 -26.69 -16.60
N ASN A 431 13.98 -26.84 -17.90
CA ASN A 431 13.65 -28.11 -18.53
C ASN A 431 12.54 -28.88 -17.79
N GLU A 432 11.48 -28.16 -17.41
CA GLU A 432 10.34 -28.71 -16.68
C GLU A 432 9.13 -28.92 -17.59
N LEU A 433 8.30 -29.93 -17.28
CA LEU A 433 7.04 -30.15 -17.99
C LEU A 433 6.09 -28.96 -17.86
N TYR A 434 5.44 -28.62 -18.96
CA TYR A 434 4.37 -27.64 -19.03
C TYR A 434 3.21 -28.21 -19.84
N GLU A 435 2.06 -28.43 -19.18
CA GLU A 435 0.89 -29.10 -19.78
C GLU A 435 1.22 -30.44 -20.47
N GLY A 436 2.09 -31.24 -19.86
CA GLY A 436 2.49 -32.55 -20.38
C GLY A 436 3.57 -32.51 -21.47
N TYR A 437 4.12 -31.35 -21.81
CA TYR A 437 5.23 -31.22 -22.75
C TYR A 437 6.51 -30.74 -22.08
N TYR A 438 7.65 -31.37 -22.37
CA TYR A 438 8.95 -30.73 -22.26
C TYR A 438 9.04 -29.69 -23.38
N LEU A 439 9.47 -28.48 -23.04
CA LEU A 439 9.56 -27.39 -24.00
C LEU A 439 11.03 -27.03 -24.22
N SER A 440 11.40 -26.69 -25.46
CA SER A 440 12.74 -26.22 -25.82
C SER A 440 12.69 -25.13 -26.89
N THR A 441 13.70 -24.26 -26.92
CA THR A 441 13.93 -23.30 -28.02
C THR A 441 14.73 -23.89 -29.18
N SER A 442 15.17 -25.15 -29.04
CA SER A 442 15.85 -25.95 -30.06
C SER A 442 15.10 -27.29 -30.23
N PRO A 443 15.20 -27.96 -31.39
CA PRO A 443 14.68 -29.32 -31.54
C PRO A 443 15.22 -30.26 -30.44
N PHE A 444 14.43 -31.24 -30.04
CA PHE A 444 14.88 -32.33 -29.17
C PHE A 444 15.67 -33.34 -30.02
N ASP A 445 16.78 -33.83 -29.48
CA ASP A 445 17.63 -34.86 -30.11
C ASP A 445 17.03 -36.27 -30.01
#